data_AF-A0A097QVE8-F1
#
_entry.id   AF-A0A097QVE8-F1
#
_cell.length_a   1.000
_cell.length_b   1.000
_cell.length_c   1.000
_cell.angle_alpha   90.00
_cell.angle_beta   90.00
_cell.angle_gamma   90.00
#
_symmetry.space_group_name_H-M   'P 1'
#
loop_
_entity.id
_entity.type
_entity.pdbx_description
1 polymer ?
#
loop_
_entity_poly.entity_id
_entity_poly.type
_entity_poly.pdbx_seq_one_letter_code
_entity_poly.pdbx_strand_id
1 'polypeptide(L)'
;MDTEEYVLVLGLLLIVAFLLYPSEAISGTFCEGSSGELGGYSVGVQNGFLRVYHRGEEALVAKGDRVLLKRENVEYSYSENCYRLVVKEKPEEALYIFVLGVVLIGVAFYYMLFLKYR
;
A
#
# COMPACT_ATOMS: atom_id res chain seq x y z
N MET A 1 11.67 -23.35 -26.21
CA MET A 1 10.51 -22.75 -25.53
C MET A 1 9.57 -22.25 -26.59
N ASP A 2 8.31 -22.65 -26.50
CA ASP A 2 7.26 -22.12 -27.36
C ASP A 2 6.87 -20.70 -26.92
N THR A 3 6.25 -19.91 -27.81
CA THR A 3 5.85 -18.52 -27.54
C THR A 3 4.97 -18.40 -26.29
N GLU A 4 4.12 -19.39 -26.02
CA GLU A 4 3.24 -19.43 -24.85
C GLU A 4 4.01 -19.61 -23.55
N GLU A 5 5.07 -20.41 -23.55
CA GLU A 5 5.96 -20.57 -22.40
C GLU A 5 6.69 -19.26 -22.08
N TYR A 6 7.08 -18.49 -23.10
CA TYR A 6 7.65 -17.14 -22.90
C TYR A 6 6.65 -16.18 -22.25
N VAL A 7 5.38 -16.20 -22.68
CA VAL A 7 4.34 -15.33 -22.09
C VAL A 7 4.07 -15.73 -20.63
N LEU A 8 4.04 -17.03 -20.33
CA LEU A 8 3.91 -17.51 -18.95
C LEU A 8 5.09 -17.07 -18.08
N VAL A 9 6.32 -17.24 -18.56
CA VAL A 9 7.53 -16.84 -17.83
C VAL A 9 7.54 -15.32 -17.61
N LEU A 10 7.17 -14.53 -18.62
CA LEU A 10 7.07 -13.08 -18.49
C LEU A 10 6.00 -12.67 -17.47
N GLY A 11 4.82 -13.29 -17.51
CA GLY A 11 3.76 -13.02 -16.54
C GLY A 11 4.19 -13.37 -15.10
N LEU A 12 4.91 -14.48 -14.93
CA LEU A 12 5.47 -14.88 -13.63
C LEU A 12 6.53 -13.87 -13.14
N LEU A 13 7.41 -13.41 -14.03
CA LEU A 13 8.41 -12.39 -13.71
C LEU A 13 7.76 -11.07 -13.26
N LEU A 14 6.65 -10.67 -13.87
CA LEU A 14 5.91 -9.48 -13.44
C LEU A 14 5.30 -9.65 -12.04
N ILE A 15 4.75 -10.83 -11.72
CA ILE A 15 4.24 -11.10 -10.37
C ILE A 15 5.39 -11.08 -9.34
N VAL A 16 6.54 -11.67 -9.67
CA VAL A 16 7.72 -11.63 -8.80
C VAL A 16 8.21 -10.19 -8.63
N ALA A 17 8.25 -9.40 -9.71
CA ALA A 17 8.61 -7.99 -9.66
C ALA A 17 7.66 -7.18 -8.75
N PHE A 18 6.35 -7.46 -8.78
CA PHE A 18 5.39 -6.86 -7.86
C PHE A 18 5.68 -7.19 -6.39
N LEU A 19 6.02 -8.45 -6.10
CA LEU A 19 6.34 -8.87 -4.73
C LEU A 19 7.59 -8.14 -4.21
N LEU A 20 8.60 -7.99 -5.06
CA LEU A 20 9.85 -7.30 -4.77
C LEU A 20 9.76 -5.76 -4.86
N TYR A 21 8.63 -5.22 -5.32
CA TYR A 21 8.47 -3.78 -5.49
C TYR A 21 8.61 -3.07 -4.13
N PRO A 22 9.50 -2.07 -4.01
CA PRO A 22 9.78 -1.40 -2.75
C PRO A 22 8.53 -0.67 -2.23
N SER A 23 8.32 -0.70 -0.92
CA SER A 23 7.33 0.15 -0.26
C SER A 23 7.86 1.57 -0.18
N GLU A 24 7.01 2.55 -0.46
CA GLU A 24 7.31 3.96 -0.33
C GLU A 24 6.97 4.44 1.09
N ALA A 25 7.84 5.27 1.65
CA ALA A 25 7.60 5.91 2.93
C ALA A 25 6.95 7.27 2.68
N ILE A 26 5.66 7.37 2.98
CA ILE A 26 4.89 8.60 2.89
C ILE A 26 4.93 9.25 4.26
N SER A 27 5.30 10.54 4.32
CA SER A 27 5.37 11.28 5.57
C SER A 27 4.59 12.58 5.50
N GLY A 28 3.93 12.93 6.61
CA GLY A 28 3.14 14.15 6.72
C GLY A 28 3.22 14.73 8.13
N THR A 29 3.00 16.03 8.24
CA THR A 29 2.98 16.77 9.50
C THR A 29 1.60 17.35 9.75
N PHE A 30 1.03 17.06 10.93
CA PHE A 30 -0.31 17.44 11.33
C PHE A 30 -0.24 18.13 12.70
N CYS A 31 -0.60 19.41 12.74
CA CYS A 31 -0.65 20.21 13.95
C CYS A 31 -2.09 20.31 14.48
N GLU A 32 -2.28 20.90 15.66
CA GLU A 32 -3.59 21.07 16.28
C GLU A 32 -4.63 21.70 15.33
N GLY A 33 -5.80 21.07 15.21
CA GLY A 33 -6.88 21.54 14.32
C GLY A 33 -6.69 21.17 12.85
N SER A 34 -5.60 20.49 12.47
CA SER A 34 -5.40 19.99 11.11
C SER A 34 -6.04 18.62 10.90
N SER A 35 -6.53 18.41 9.68
CA SER A 35 -7.02 17.13 9.19
C SER A 35 -6.63 16.96 7.73
N GLY A 36 -6.33 15.73 7.32
CA GLY A 36 -6.02 15.43 5.93
C GLY A 36 -5.82 13.95 5.70
N GLU A 37 -5.41 13.61 4.49
CA GLU A 37 -5.10 12.23 4.10
C GLU A 37 -3.59 12.06 3.94
N LEU A 38 -3.11 10.87 4.29
CA LEU A 38 -1.72 10.45 4.14
C LEU A 38 -1.70 9.03 3.55
N GLY A 39 -1.62 8.94 2.23
CA GLY A 39 -1.82 7.66 1.52
C GLY A 39 -3.24 7.14 1.76
N GLY A 40 -3.38 5.86 2.11
CA GLY A 40 -4.66 5.26 2.49
C GLY A 40 -5.22 5.66 3.87
N TYR A 41 -4.54 6.55 4.62
CA TYR A 41 -4.88 6.89 6.00
C TYR A 41 -5.51 8.28 6.10
N SER A 42 -6.59 8.38 6.88
CA SER A 42 -7.18 9.66 7.26
C SER A 42 -6.65 10.08 8.63
N VAL A 43 -6.13 11.30 8.73
CA VAL A 43 -5.47 11.84 9.92
C VAL A 43 -6.21 13.08 10.39
N GLY A 44 -6.43 13.16 11.70
CA GLY A 44 -7.00 14.34 12.33
C GLY A 44 -6.36 14.60 13.69
N VAL A 45 -6.13 15.87 13.99
CA VAL A 45 -5.64 16.32 15.30
C VAL A 45 -6.70 17.21 15.95
N GLN A 46 -7.26 16.74 17.06
CA GLN A 46 -8.28 17.47 17.82
C GLN A 46 -8.05 17.35 19.32
N ASN A 47 -8.10 18.47 20.03
CA ASN A 47 -7.88 18.57 21.48
C ASN A 47 -6.55 17.97 21.93
N GLY A 48 -5.51 18.11 21.10
CA GLY A 48 -4.20 17.51 21.32
C GLY A 48 -4.16 15.99 21.08
N PHE A 49 -5.23 15.36 20.61
CA PHE A 49 -5.23 13.95 20.24
C PHE A 49 -4.98 13.80 18.74
N LEU A 50 -3.97 13.01 18.40
CA LEU A 50 -3.78 12.48 17.06
C LEU A 50 -4.68 11.26 16.89
N ARG A 51 -5.54 11.28 15.87
CA ARG A 51 -6.34 10.13 15.45
C ARG A 51 -6.01 9.80 14.00
N VAL A 52 -5.69 8.54 13.76
CA VAL A 52 -5.36 8.01 12.46
C VAL A 52 -6.34 6.88 12.18
N TYR A 53 -7.04 6.98 11.06
CA TYR A 53 -7.99 5.99 10.57
C TYR A 53 -7.45 5.36 9.30
N HIS A 54 -7.58 4.05 9.17
CA HIS A 54 -7.31 3.31 7.93
C HIS A 54 -8.59 2.58 7.54
N ARG A 55 -9.11 2.85 6.34
CA ARG A 55 -10.35 2.23 5.82
C ARG A 55 -11.57 2.34 6.76
N GLY A 56 -11.66 3.42 7.53
CA GLY A 56 -12.74 3.67 8.48
C GLY A 56 -12.54 3.09 9.88
N GLU A 57 -11.45 2.35 10.13
CA GLU A 57 -11.10 1.84 11.45
C GLU A 57 -9.98 2.67 12.11
N GLU A 58 -10.01 2.80 13.44
CA GLU A 58 -8.95 3.48 14.19
C GLU A 58 -7.65 2.67 14.15
N ALA A 59 -6.68 3.15 13.37
CA ALA A 59 -5.37 2.54 13.21
C ALA A 59 -4.41 2.95 14.32
N LEU A 60 -4.44 4.24 14.71
CA LEU A 60 -3.60 4.79 15.77
C LEU A 60 -4.28 5.98 16.47
N VAL A 61 -4.19 6.02 17.80
CA VAL A 61 -4.58 7.17 18.61
C VAL A 61 -3.43 7.51 19.57
N ALA A 62 -2.98 8.75 19.54
CA ALA A 62 -1.90 9.24 20.40
C ALA A 62 -2.20 10.62 20.98
N LYS A 63 -1.56 10.95 22.11
CA LYS A 63 -1.58 12.27 22.74
C LYS A 63 -0.18 12.64 23.20
N GLY A 64 0.45 13.60 22.52
CA GLY A 64 1.87 13.90 22.63
C GLY A 64 2.69 12.64 22.38
N ASP A 65 3.61 12.34 23.31
CA ASP A 65 4.46 11.14 23.24
C ASP A 65 3.77 9.86 23.73
N ARG A 66 2.49 9.93 24.16
CA ARG A 66 1.76 8.77 24.69
C ARG A 66 0.88 8.14 23.62
N VAL A 67 1.12 6.87 23.33
CA VAL A 67 0.25 6.03 22.51
C VAL A 67 -0.90 5.50 23.35
N LEU A 68 -2.13 5.73 22.89
CA LEU A 68 -3.35 5.19 23.51
C LEU A 68 -3.83 3.93 22.78
N LEU A 69 -3.71 3.94 21.45
CA LEU A 69 -4.07 2.80 20.59
C LEU A 69 -3.07 2.73 19.43
N LYS A 70 -2.58 1.52 19.13
CA LYS A 70 -1.78 1.23 17.93
C LYS A 70 -2.16 -0.14 17.41
N ARG A 71 -2.99 -0.18 16.37
CA ARG A 71 -3.40 -1.42 15.68
C ARG A 71 -2.50 -1.73 14.50
N GLU A 72 -2.05 -0.69 13.80
CA GLU A 72 -1.17 -0.82 12.64
C GLU A 72 0.21 -0.24 12.91
N ASN A 73 1.17 -0.64 12.08
CA ASN A 73 2.56 -0.21 12.23
C ASN A 73 2.79 1.18 11.63
N VAL A 74 2.15 2.18 12.24
CA VAL A 74 2.34 3.59 11.93
C VAL A 74 3.44 4.14 12.84
N GLU A 75 4.45 4.75 12.23
CA GLU A 75 5.51 5.46 12.93
C GLU A 75 5.06 6.91 13.13
N TYR A 76 5.22 7.44 14.34
CA TYR A 76 4.91 8.83 14.61
C TYR A 76 5.91 9.45 15.60
N SER A 77 6.09 10.75 15.51
CA SER A 77 6.85 11.55 16.46
C SER A 77 6.11 12.85 16.75
N TYR A 78 6.19 13.33 17.98
CA TYR A 78 5.60 14.60 18.38
C TYR A 78 6.70 15.62 18.70
N SER A 79 6.63 16.79 18.06
CA SER A 79 7.58 17.89 18.28
C SER A 79 6.90 19.22 18.01
N GLU A 80 7.19 20.24 18.80
CA GLU A 80 6.70 21.62 18.57
C GLU A 80 5.17 21.72 18.41
N ASN A 81 4.41 20.96 19.20
CA ASN A 81 2.94 20.86 19.10
C ASN A 81 2.39 20.27 17.80
N CYS A 82 3.23 19.64 16.98
CA CYS A 82 2.84 18.96 15.75
C CYS A 82 3.22 17.49 15.78
N TYR A 83 2.38 16.68 15.16
CA TYR A 83 2.62 15.26 14.94
C TYR A 83 3.22 15.06 13.54
N ARG A 84 4.33 14.36 13.47
CA ARG A 84 4.87 13.85 12.21
C ARG A 84 4.58 12.37 12.13
N LEU A 85 3.96 11.97 11.03
CA LEU A 85 3.56 10.59 10.74
C LEU A 85 4.38 10.07 9.57
N VAL A 86 4.80 8.82 9.67
CA VAL A 86 5.45 8.07 8.59
C VAL A 86 4.74 6.74 8.43
N VAL A 87 4.27 6.50 7.21
CA VAL A 87 3.56 5.29 6.82
C VAL A 87 4.31 4.66 5.66
N LYS A 88 4.42 3.33 5.66
CA LYS A 88 5.01 2.55 4.56
C LYS A 88 3.88 1.91 3.78
N GLU A 89 3.72 2.30 2.52
CA GLU A 89 2.67 1.78 1.65
C GLU A 89 3.28 1.30 0.33
N LYS A 90 2.70 0.25 -0.28
CA LYS A 90 3.11 -0.12 -1.64
C LYS A 90 2.45 0.85 -2.61
N PRO A 91 3.20 1.43 -3.56
CA PRO A 91 2.63 2.37 -4.52
C PRO A 91 1.57 1.68 -5.36
N GLU A 92 0.51 2.41 -5.74
CA GLU A 92 -0.57 1.89 -6.57
C GLU A 92 -0.06 1.36 -7.91
N GLU A 93 1.03 1.94 -8.44
CA GLU A 93 1.68 1.49 -9.66
C GLU A 93 2.09 0.02 -9.63
N ALA A 94 2.48 -0.48 -8.45
CA ALA A 94 2.84 -1.87 -8.26
C ALA A 94 1.64 -2.79 -8.55
N LEU A 95 0.42 -2.38 -8.23
CA LEU A 95 -0.79 -3.15 -8.48
C LEU A 95 -0.97 -3.42 -9.99
N TYR A 96 -0.66 -2.44 -10.86
CA TYR A 96 -0.76 -2.62 -12.30
C TYR A 96 0.18 -3.70 -12.82
N ILE A 97 1.41 -3.79 -12.27
CA ILE A 97 2.38 -4.81 -12.62
C ILE A 97 1.84 -6.21 -12.29
N PHE A 98 1.21 -6.35 -11.10
CA PHE A 98 0.59 -7.60 -10.69
C PHE A 98 -0.57 -8.01 -11.61
N VAL A 99 -1.50 -7.09 -11.87
CA VAL A 99 -2.68 -7.36 -12.73
C VAL A 99 -2.24 -7.74 -14.14
N LEU A 100 -1.27 -7.03 -14.72
CA LEU A 100 -0.72 -7.36 -16.03
C LEU A 100 -0.12 -8.77 -16.07
N GLY A 101 0.64 -9.14 -15.03
CA GLY A 101 1.20 -10.49 -14.89
C GLY A 101 0.13 -11.58 -14.86
N VAL A 102 -0.92 -11.39 -14.06
CA VAL A 102 -2.05 -12.34 -13.97
C VAL A 102 -2.79 -12.46 -15.31
N VAL A 103 -3.04 -11.34 -16.00
CA VAL A 103 -3.71 -11.34 -17.30
C VAL A 103 -2.90 -12.08 -18.36
N LEU A 104 -1.58 -11.85 -18.44
CA LEU A 104 -0.71 -12.55 -19.38
C LEU A 104 -0.71 -14.06 -19.15
N ILE A 105 -0.62 -14.49 -17.88
CA ILE A 105 -0.72 -15.91 -17.53
C ILE A 105 -2.08 -16.48 -17.94
N GLY A 106 -3.17 -15.79 -17.60
CA GLY A 106 -4.52 -16.22 -17.94
C GLY A 106 -4.74 -16.37 -19.45
N VAL A 107 -4.26 -15.41 -20.25
CA VAL A 107 -4.35 -15.46 -21.71
C VAL A 107 -3.53 -16.61 -22.29
N ALA A 108 -2.30 -16.83 -21.80
CA ALA A 108 -1.47 -17.95 -22.24
C ALA A 108 -2.11 -19.30 -21.92
N PHE A 109 -2.66 -19.46 -20.71
CA PHE A 109 -3.41 -20.65 -20.33
C PHE A 109 -4.64 -20.88 -21.19
N TYR A 110 -5.43 -19.84 -21.42
CA TYR A 110 -6.62 -19.92 -22.27
C TYR A 110 -6.25 -20.34 -23.70
N TYR A 111 -5.21 -19.73 -24.28
CA TYR A 111 -4.75 -20.06 -25.62
C TYR A 111 -4.31 -21.52 -25.73
N MET A 112 -3.48 -22.00 -24.80
CA MET A 112 -3.05 -23.40 -24.80
C MET A 112 -4.25 -24.34 -24.69
N LEU A 113 -5.10 -24.16 -23.67
CA LEU A 113 -6.21 -25.07 -23.38
C LEU A 113 -7.29 -25.11 -24.46
N PHE A 114 -7.61 -23.98 -25.09
CA PHE A 114 -8.78 -23.87 -25.96
C PHE A 114 -8.48 -23.64 -27.44
N LEU A 115 -7.32 -23.05 -27.77
CA LEU A 115 -6.99 -22.67 -29.15
C LEU A 115 -5.90 -23.54 -29.78
N LYS A 116 -4.97 -24.10 -28.99
CA LYS A 116 -3.88 -24.94 -29.50
C LYS A 116 -4.22 -26.44 -29.53
N TYR A 117 -4.99 -26.94 -28.57
CA TYR A 117 -5.38 -28.35 -28.46
C TYR A 117 -6.73 -28.70 -29.13
N ARG A 118 -7.21 -27.84 -30.04
CA ARG A 118 -8.45 -28.02 -30.79
C ARG A 118 -8.17 -27.99 -32.28
#